data_AF-A0A151QTP3-F1
#
_entry.id   AF-A0A151QTP3-F1
#
_cell.length_a   1.000
_cell.length_b   1.000
_cell.length_c   1.000
_cell.angle_alpha   90.00
_cell.angle_beta   90.00
_cell.angle_gamma   90.00
#
_symmetry.space_group_name_H-M   'P 1'
#
loop_
_entity.id
_entity.type
_entity.pdbx_description
1 polymer ?
#
loop_
_entity_poly.entity_id
_entity_poly.type
_entity_poly.pdbx_seq_one_letter_code
_entity_poly.pdbx_strand_id
1 'polypeptide(L)'
;FASEYDRVMAREVWEKTCMDRYSDQLCKDRDKAIKVANSRNYEDLRAHKPRGMKAEIWNGLIDIWKIPEWQKKSVAGRQNRAAQPEAMVHTGGSRSFGQHKKATVIKSY
;
A
#
# COMPACT_ATOMS: atom_id res chain seq x y z
N PHE A 1 19.26 -17.87 10.14
CA PHE A 1 18.55 -17.24 11.28
C PHE A 1 19.08 -17.85 12.56
N ALA A 2 19.43 -17.03 13.55
CA ALA A 2 20.12 -17.48 14.77
C ALA A 2 19.20 -18.19 15.77
N SER A 3 17.87 -18.03 15.64
CA SER A 3 16.86 -18.69 16.45
C SER A 3 15.56 -18.92 15.68
N GLU A 4 14.63 -19.71 16.23
CA GLU A 4 13.26 -19.82 15.72
C GLU A 4 12.52 -18.48 15.79
N TYR A 5 12.73 -17.72 16.86
CA TYR A 5 12.21 -16.36 17.01
C TYR A 5 12.62 -15.47 15.82
N ASP A 6 13.88 -15.50 15.41
CA ASP A 6 14.37 -14.70 14.28
C ASP A 6 13.74 -15.16 12.95
N ARG A 7 13.44 -16.45 12.79
CA ARG A 7 12.76 -16.97 11.58
C ARG A 7 11.34 -16.44 11.48
N VAL A 8 10.59 -16.50 12.59
CA VAL A 8 9.21 -16.00 12.66
C VAL A 8 9.18 -14.50 12.40
N MET A 9 10.04 -13.75 13.08
CA MET A 9 10.14 -12.30 12.89
C MET A 9 10.51 -11.92 11.45
N ALA A 10 11.46 -12.64 10.84
CA ALA A 10 11.85 -12.38 9.46
C ALA A 10 10.70 -12.65 8.47
N ARG A 11 9.94 -13.74 8.68
CA ARG A 11 8.76 -14.05 7.87
C ARG A 11 7.71 -12.95 7.97
N GLU A 12 7.38 -12.52 9.20
CA GLU A 12 6.38 -11.46 9.39
C GLU A 12 6.79 -10.14 8.71
N VAL A 13 8.06 -9.75 8.82
CA VAL A 13 8.57 -8.53 8.17
C VAL A 13 8.52 -8.67 6.66
N TRP A 14 8.89 -9.84 6.13
CA TRP A 14 8.82 -10.12 4.70
C TRP A 14 7.37 -10.03 4.19
N GLU A 15 6.43 -10.71 4.84
CA GLU A 15 5.02 -10.69 4.47
C GLU A 15 4.44 -9.28 4.51
N LYS A 16 4.68 -8.53 5.59
CA LYS A 16 4.26 -7.11 5.69
C LYS A 16 4.83 -6.27 4.54
N THR A 17 6.13 -6.43 4.26
CA THR A 17 6.79 -5.71 3.16
C THR A 17 6.19 -6.08 1.81
N CYS A 18 5.93 -7.37 1.55
CA CYS A 18 5.28 -7.81 0.32
C CYS A 18 3.89 -7.19 0.15
N MET A 19 3.09 -7.15 1.23
CA MET A 19 1.76 -6.54 1.21
C MET A 19 1.81 -5.04 0.93
N ASP A 20 2.73 -4.32 1.57
CA ASP A 20 2.92 -2.88 1.34
C ASP A 20 3.32 -2.59 -0.11
N ARG A 21 4.32 -3.32 -0.63
CA ARG A 21 4.78 -3.14 -2.02
C ARG A 21 3.72 -3.53 -3.05
N TYR A 22 2.90 -4.53 -2.75
CA TYR A 22 1.80 -4.91 -3.62
C TYR A 22 0.74 -3.80 -3.68
N SER A 23 0.36 -3.23 -2.54
CA SER A 23 -0.56 -2.09 -2.46
C SER A 23 -0.05 -0.88 -3.27
N ASP A 24 1.25 -0.56 -3.15
CA ASP A 24 1.87 0.51 -3.93
C ASP A 24 1.81 0.25 -5.44
N GLN A 25 2.01 -1.00 -5.86
CA GLN A 25 1.91 -1.38 -7.27
C GLN A 25 0.47 -1.23 -7.79
N LEU A 26 -0.54 -1.65 -7.02
CA LEU A 26 -1.95 -1.45 -7.38
C LEU A 26 -2.30 0.04 -7.50
N CYS A 27 -1.74 0.89 -6.63
CA CYS A 27 -1.92 2.33 -6.70
C CYS A 27 -1.36 2.91 -8.02
N LYS A 28 -0.14 2.50 -8.40
CA LYS A 28 0.49 2.91 -9.67
C LYS A 28 -0.30 2.41 -10.88
N ASP A 29 -0.77 1.17 -10.83
CA ASP A 29 -1.56 0.57 -11.90
C ASP A 29 -2.88 1.30 -12.10
N ARG A 30 -3.56 1.67 -11.01
CA ARG A 30 -4.75 2.53 -11.08
C ARG A 30 -4.44 3.90 -11.68
N ASP A 31 -3.39 4.57 -11.21
CA ASP A 31 -3.03 5.90 -11.70
C ASP A 31 -2.67 5.86 -13.20
N LYS A 32 -2.03 4.77 -13.65
CA LYS A 32 -1.77 4.52 -15.07
C LYS A 32 -3.07 4.31 -15.84
N ALA A 33 -4.01 3.50 -15.34
CA ALA A 33 -5.30 3.28 -15.97
C ALA A 33 -6.10 4.59 -16.11
N ILE A 34 -6.13 5.42 -15.06
CA ILE A 34 -6.78 6.76 -15.08
C ILE A 34 -6.17 7.65 -16.18
N LYS A 35 -4.83 7.67 -16.29
CA LYS A 35 -4.13 8.47 -17.30
C LYS A 35 -4.44 7.99 -18.72
N VAL A 36 -4.50 6.68 -18.95
CA VAL A 36 -4.79 6.10 -20.27
C VAL A 36 -6.26 6.30 -20.65
N ALA A 37 -7.19 6.10 -19.71
CA ALA A 37 -8.62 6.34 -19.91
C ALA A 37 -8.93 7.84 -20.11
N ASN A 38 -8.04 8.71 -19.64
CA ASN A 38 -8.28 10.16 -19.52
C ASN A 38 -9.61 10.48 -18.82
N SER A 39 -9.97 9.65 -17.84
CA SER A 39 -11.25 9.72 -17.14
C SER A 39 -11.08 9.44 -15.67
N ARG A 40 -11.91 10.08 -14.85
CA ARG A 40 -12.03 9.80 -13.42
C ARG A 40 -13.19 8.87 -13.09
N ASN A 41 -13.99 8.49 -14.09
CA ASN A 41 -15.03 7.47 -13.90
C ASN A 41 -14.37 6.09 -13.84
N TYR A 42 -14.57 5.39 -12.72
CA TYR A 42 -14.01 4.07 -12.47
C TYR A 42 -14.44 3.00 -13.49
N GLU A 43 -15.61 3.14 -14.11
CA GLU A 43 -16.06 2.19 -15.15
C GLU A 43 -15.16 2.21 -16.38
N ASP A 44 -14.62 3.38 -16.74
CA ASP A 44 -13.75 3.53 -17.90
C ASP A 44 -12.41 2.79 -17.70
N LEU A 45 -12.01 2.53 -16.44
CA LEU A 45 -10.77 1.83 -16.11
C LEU A 45 -10.84 0.33 -16.43
N ARG A 46 -12.02 -0.26 -16.58
CA ARG A 46 -12.16 -1.72 -16.82
C ARG A 46 -11.43 -2.18 -18.08
N ALA A 47 -11.41 -1.34 -19.11
CA ALA A 47 -10.71 -1.62 -20.37
C ALA A 47 -9.18 -1.52 -20.25
N HIS A 48 -8.65 -0.96 -19.17
CA HIS A 48 -7.24 -0.60 -19.01
C HIS A 48 -6.51 -1.44 -17.95
N LYS A 49 -6.78 -2.75 -17.91
CA LYS A 49 -6.17 -3.67 -16.96
C LYS A 49 -4.64 -3.78 -17.15
N PRO A 50 -3.85 -3.93 -16.07
CA PRO A 50 -2.43 -4.21 -16.16
C PRO A 50 -2.12 -5.54 -16.89
N ARG A 51 -0.98 -5.58 -17.60
CA ARG A 51 -0.49 -6.82 -18.22
C ARG A 51 -0.19 -7.85 -17.13
N GLY A 52 -0.66 -9.08 -17.30
CA GLY A 52 -0.50 -10.16 -16.32
C GLY A 52 -1.57 -10.22 -15.23
N MET A 53 -2.45 -9.21 -15.15
CA MET A 53 -3.62 -9.26 -14.26
C MET A 53 -4.83 -9.86 -14.98
N LYS A 54 -5.50 -10.79 -14.30
CA LYS A 54 -6.79 -11.35 -14.72
C LYS A 54 -7.87 -10.27 -14.69
N ALA A 55 -8.79 -10.31 -15.66
CA ALA A 55 -9.81 -9.27 -15.79
C ALA A 55 -10.77 -9.25 -14.60
N GLU A 56 -11.08 -10.43 -14.05
CA GLU A 56 -11.97 -10.61 -12.90
C GLU A 56 -11.39 -9.93 -11.65
N ILE A 57 -10.09 -10.08 -11.42
CA ILE A 57 -9.37 -9.45 -10.31
C ILE A 57 -9.35 -7.93 -10.48
N TRP A 58 -9.04 -7.44 -11.68
CA TRP A 58 -9.04 -6.01 -11.98
C TRP A 58 -10.42 -5.38 -11.77
N ASN A 59 -11.46 -6.04 -12.28
CA ASN A 59 -12.84 -5.61 -12.12
C ASN A 59 -13.27 -5.57 -10.64
N GLY A 60 -12.91 -6.60 -9.86
CA GLY A 60 -13.19 -6.61 -8.42
C GLY A 60 -12.46 -5.50 -7.65
N LEU A 61 -11.23 -5.15 -8.04
CA LEU A 61 -10.51 -4.00 -7.47
C LEU A 61 -11.20 -2.68 -7.79
N ILE A 62 -11.67 -2.50 -9.02
CA ILE A 62 -12.45 -1.33 -9.44
C ILE A 62 -13.72 -1.22 -8.60
N ASP A 63 -14.44 -2.33 -8.41
CA ASP A 63 -15.66 -2.36 -7.59
C ASP A 63 -15.38 -1.92 -6.15
N ILE A 64 -14.26 -2.36 -5.57
CA ILE A 64 -13.82 -1.92 -4.23
C ILE A 64 -13.49 -0.42 -4.21
N TRP A 65 -12.81 0.12 -5.23
CA TRP A 65 -12.46 1.55 -5.26
C TRP A 65 -13.66 2.48 -5.48
N LYS A 66 -14.75 1.97 -6.05
CA LYS A 66 -16.02 2.69 -6.16
C LYS A 66 -16.74 2.83 -4.83
N ILE A 67 -16.49 1.96 -3.86
CA ILE A 67 -17.12 2.00 -2.55
C ILE A 67 -16.82 3.35 -1.86
N PRO A 68 -17.85 4.13 -1.45
CA PRO A 68 -17.67 5.45 -0.85
C PRO A 68 -16.74 5.44 0.39
N GLU A 69 -16.84 4.40 1.21
CA GLU A 69 -16.00 4.18 2.38
C GLU A 69 -14.52 4.06 2.02
N TRP A 70 -14.23 3.36 0.91
CA TRP A 70 -12.88 3.24 0.40
C TRP A 70 -12.35 4.59 -0.09
N GLN A 71 -13.15 5.34 -0.83
CA GLN A 71 -12.78 6.66 -1.32
C GLN A 71 -12.51 7.63 -0.18
N LYS A 72 -13.37 7.64 0.85
CA LYS A 72 -13.18 8.45 2.06
C LYS A 72 -11.86 8.12 2.75
N LYS A 73 -11.53 6.84 2.93
CA LYS A 73 -10.25 6.40 3.50
C LYS A 73 -9.06 6.81 2.63
N SER A 74 -9.18 6.68 1.31
CA SER A 74 -8.14 7.05 0.35
C SER A 74 -7.83 8.56 0.40
N VAL A 75 -8.87 9.40 0.40
CA VAL A 75 -8.75 10.86 0.51
C VAL A 75 -8.15 11.25 1.85
N ALA A 76 -8.67 10.71 2.96
CA ALA A 76 -8.12 10.97 4.30
C ALA A 76 -6.64 10.55 4.38
N GLY A 77 -6.28 9.37 3.86
CA GLY A 77 -4.90 8.91 3.83
C GLY A 77 -3.98 9.83 3.02
N ARG A 78 -4.46 10.37 1.89
CA ARG A 78 -3.73 11.36 1.09
C ARG A 78 -3.54 12.66 1.86
N GLN A 79 -4.61 13.19 2.47
CA GLN A 79 -4.58 14.42 3.26
C GLN A 79 -3.65 14.29 4.46
N ASN A 80 -3.69 13.16 5.17
CA ASN A 80 -2.81 12.89 6.31
C ASN A 80 -1.33 12.91 5.90
N ARG A 81 -0.98 12.36 4.73
CA ARG A 81 0.38 12.43 4.19
C ARG A 81 0.78 13.86 3.79
N ALA A 82 -0.13 14.60 3.15
CA ALA A 82 0.13 15.97 2.74
C ALA A 82 0.24 16.96 3.92
N ALA A 83 -0.48 16.71 5.00
CA ALA A 83 -0.47 17.53 6.22
C ALA A 83 0.81 17.37 7.05
N GLN A 84 1.60 16.33 6.78
CA GLN A 84 2.89 16.10 7.43
C GLN A 84 4.03 16.06 6.40
N PRO A 85 4.36 17.19 5.75
CA PRO A 85 5.43 17.25 4.76
C PRO A 85 6.79 16.84 5.37
N GLU A 86 7.02 17.14 6.65
CA GLU A 86 8.24 16.77 7.39
C GLU A 86 8.29 15.28 7.80
N ALA A 87 7.16 14.56 7.77
CA ALA A 87 7.17 13.10 7.93
C ALA A 87 7.69 12.39 6.67
N MET A 88 7.83 13.12 5.56
CA MET A 88 8.41 12.68 4.30
C MET A 88 9.89 13.06 4.17
N VAL A 89 10.58 13.24 5.30
CA VAL A 89 12.05 13.22 5.32
C VAL A 89 12.47 11.80 4.91
N HIS A 90 13.16 11.69 3.77
CA HIS A 90 13.91 10.49 3.41
C HIS A 90 15.03 10.28 4.43
N THR A 91 14.69 9.82 5.63
CA THR A 91 15.65 9.16 6.51
C THR A 91 15.87 7.78 5.91
N GLY A 92 16.52 7.72 4.75
CA GLY A 92 17.11 6.52 4.16
C GLY A 92 18.30 6.03 4.98
N GLY A 93 18.17 6.02 6.30
CA GLY A 93 19.07 5.39 7.23
C GLY A 93 18.41 4.09 7.69
N SER A 94 19.10 2.98 7.50
CA SER A 94 18.74 1.67 8.02
C SER A 94 18.28 1.80 9.48
N ARG A 95 16.97 1.66 9.74
CA ARG A 95 16.48 1.55 11.12
C ARG A 95 17.13 0.32 11.73
N SER A 96 17.93 0.50 12.77
CA SER A 96 18.56 -0.64 13.43
C SER A 96 17.48 -1.54 14.05
N PHE A 97 17.75 -2.84 14.18
CA PHE A 97 16.82 -3.78 14.84
C PHE A 97 16.39 -3.30 16.25
N GLY A 98 17.26 -2.56 16.95
CA GLY A 98 16.94 -1.94 18.24
C GLY A 98 15.84 -0.87 18.19
N GLN A 99 15.75 -0.11 17.10
CA GLN A 99 14.67 0.86 16.88
C GLN A 99 13.35 0.20 16.50
N HIS A 100 13.38 -0.95 15.84
CA HIS A 100 12.19 -1.77 15.61
C HIS A 100 11.63 -2.32 16.94
N LYS A 101 12.49 -2.84 17.82
CA LYS A 101 12.08 -3.40 19.12
C LYS A 101 11.36 -2.38 20.02
N LYS A 102 11.84 -1.13 20.07
CA LYS A 102 11.19 -0.07 20.89
C LYS A 102 9.80 0.30 20.39
N ALA A 103 9.55 0.27 19.07
CA ALA A 103 8.24 0.59 18.51
C ALA A 103 7.20 -0.51 18.78
N THR A 104 7.63 -1.77 18.91
CA THR A 104 6.73 -2.90 19.25
C THR A 104 6.28 -2.85 20.71
N VAL A 105 7.13 -2.40 21.64
CA VAL A 105 6.82 -2.33 23.08
C VAL A 105 5.80 -1.23 23.42
N ILE A 106 5.71 -0.17 22.61
CA ILE A 106 4.82 0.97 22.90
C ILE A 106 3.34 0.67 22.53
N LYS A 107 3.06 -0.38 21.75
CA LYS A 107 1.68 -0.74 21.33
C LYS A 107 1.00 -1.80 22.21
N SER A 108 1.61 -2.20 23.31
CA SER A 108 1.02 -3.12 24.29
C SER A 108 0.70 -2.38 25.58
N TYR A 109 -0.39 -1.61 25.55
CA TYR A 109 -1.23 -1.22 26.68
C TYR A 109 -2.67 -1.06 26.18
#